data_AF-A0AAV0L131-F1
#
_entry.id   AF-A0AAV0L131-F1
#
_cell.length_a   1.000
_cell.length_b   1.000
_cell.length_c   1.000
_cell.angle_alpha   90.00
_cell.angle_beta   90.00
_cell.angle_gamma   90.00
#
_symmetry.space_group_name_H-M   'P 1'
#
loop_
_entity.id
_entity.type
_entity.pdbx_description
1 polymer ?
#
loop_
_entity_poly.entity_id
_entity_poly.type
_entity_poly.pdbx_seq_one_letter_code
_entity_poly.pdbx_strand_id
1 'polypeptide(L)'
;MNNEGGNTKVVLTRALAASSLVFIAGAAAGYYRRMPRASSKRVVPRLDDARTESGSGRKVERFSHYVARQLGFSDPSECQQLCKLAYDYLRKIDGCEDNIYDYFARSEGGSELEKLLSGKLVEELEKCILSYFAFHWNHAPSLVSQVMKDQSQKKPKLKSAIMAATR
;
A
#
# COMPACT_ATOMS: atom_id res chain seq x y z
N MET A 1 -18.40 5.12 73.00
CA MET A 1 -19.49 4.16 72.78
C MET A 1 -19.45 3.69 71.34
N ASN A 2 -19.57 2.38 71.19
CA ASN A 2 -19.90 1.58 70.01
C ASN A 2 -18.75 1.08 69.14
N ASN A 3 -18.81 -0.25 69.04
CA ASN A 3 -17.87 -1.27 68.66
C ASN A 3 -18.19 -1.75 67.23
N GLU A 4 -17.41 -2.73 66.77
CA GLU A 4 -17.63 -3.67 65.67
C GLU A 4 -17.00 -3.27 64.34
N GLY A 5 -16.00 -3.98 63.79
CA GLY A 5 -15.63 -5.37 64.00
C GLY A 5 -15.95 -6.16 62.74
N GLY A 6 -14.91 -6.71 62.12
CA GLY A 6 -15.03 -7.89 61.26
C GLY A 6 -15.39 -7.63 59.79
N ASN A 7 -14.36 -7.51 58.95
CA ASN A 7 -14.32 -8.28 57.69
C ASN A 7 -12.94 -8.26 56.99
N THR A 8 -11.85 -8.36 57.76
CA THR A 8 -10.47 -8.38 57.25
C THR A 8 -9.90 -9.79 57.06
N LYS A 9 -10.74 -10.82 56.95
CA LYS A 9 -10.34 -12.19 56.62
C LYS A 9 -11.43 -12.90 55.84
N VAL A 10 -11.45 -12.75 54.52
CA VAL A 10 -11.65 -13.80 53.49
C VAL A 10 -11.58 -13.09 52.14
N VAL A 11 -10.39 -12.90 51.57
CA VAL A 11 -10.00 -13.12 50.15
C VAL A 11 -8.47 -12.91 50.10
N LEU A 12 -7.70 -13.75 50.80
CA LEU A 12 -6.23 -13.74 50.76
C LEU A 12 -5.72 -15.08 50.20
N THR A 13 -6.22 -15.48 49.03
CA THR A 13 -5.69 -16.67 48.38
C THR A 13 -5.71 -16.50 46.87
N ARG A 14 -4.50 -16.50 46.30
CA ARG A 14 -4.12 -16.33 44.88
C ARG A 14 -3.84 -14.89 44.41
N ALA A 15 -2.79 -14.30 44.98
CA ALA A 15 -1.95 -13.35 44.26
C ALA A 15 -0.51 -13.85 44.28
N LEU A 16 -0.20 -14.81 43.39
CA LEU A 16 1.16 -15.26 43.11
C LEU A 16 1.23 -15.67 41.63
N ALA A 17 1.53 -14.66 40.80
CA ALA A 17 2.17 -14.72 39.48
C ALA A 17 1.99 -13.29 38.92
N ALA A 18 2.98 -12.41 39.11
CA ALA A 18 4.06 -12.21 38.14
C ALA A 18 3.47 -11.75 36.79
N SER A 19 3.77 -10.61 36.20
CA SER A 19 4.68 -9.51 36.48
C SER A 19 4.23 -8.38 35.55
N SER A 20 4.53 -7.15 35.95
CA SER A 20 4.48 -5.92 35.15
C SER A 20 4.74 -6.09 33.64
N LEU A 21 3.76 -5.68 32.81
CA LEU A 21 4.04 -4.94 31.58
C LEU A 21 3.01 -3.83 31.44
N VAL A 22 3.51 -2.60 31.54
CA VAL A 22 2.80 -1.35 31.36
C VAL A 22 2.23 -1.31 29.94
N PHE A 23 0.90 -1.36 29.82
CA PHE A 23 0.19 -1.06 28.58
C PHE A 23 0.07 0.45 28.41
N ILE A 24 1.05 1.11 27.77
CA ILE A 24 0.83 2.46 27.23
C ILE A 24 1.55 2.61 25.88
N ALA A 25 0.76 2.53 24.81
CA ALA A 25 0.83 3.39 23.61
C ALA A 25 -0.44 3.17 22.77
N GLY A 26 -1.59 3.35 23.43
CA GLY A 26 -2.93 3.24 22.86
C GLY A 26 -3.34 4.51 22.12
N ALA A 27 -2.75 4.77 20.96
CA ALA A 27 -3.32 5.68 19.96
C ALA A 27 -2.91 5.29 18.54
N ALA A 28 -1.65 4.90 18.30
CA ALA A 28 -1.19 4.44 16.99
C ALA A 28 -1.54 2.97 16.70
N ALA A 29 -1.51 2.10 17.71
CA ALA A 29 -1.79 0.67 17.54
C ALA A 29 -3.25 0.37 17.10
N GLY A 30 -4.19 1.26 17.42
CA GLY A 30 -5.59 1.15 16.97
C GLY A 30 -5.73 1.38 15.46
N TYR A 31 -4.94 2.28 14.88
CA TYR A 31 -4.89 2.53 13.44
C TYR A 31 -4.32 1.30 12.70
N TYR A 32 -3.19 0.76 13.19
CA TYR A 32 -2.56 -0.44 12.60
C TYR A 32 -3.38 -1.72 12.81
N ARG A 33 -4.11 -1.88 13.93
CA ARG A 33 -5.00 -3.04 14.15
C ARG A 33 -6.29 -3.00 13.33
N ARG A 34 -6.73 -1.82 12.90
CA ARG A 34 -7.89 -1.67 12.00
C ARG A 34 -7.55 -1.87 10.54
N MET A 35 -6.27 -2.00 10.19
CA MET A 35 -5.90 -2.48 8.86
C MET A 35 -6.41 -3.91 8.76
N PRO A 36 -7.41 -4.20 7.89
CA PRO A 36 -7.97 -5.53 7.81
C PRO A 36 -6.82 -6.48 7.50
N ARG A 37 -6.60 -7.48 8.36
CA ARG A 37 -5.64 -8.56 8.10
C ARG A 37 -5.88 -8.98 6.67
N ALA A 38 -4.93 -8.66 5.80
CA ALA A 38 -5.08 -8.91 4.39
C ALA A 38 -5.36 -10.40 4.26
N SER A 39 -6.57 -10.76 3.81
CA SER A 39 -6.81 -12.14 3.41
C SER A 39 -5.72 -12.47 2.40
N SER A 40 -5.13 -13.66 2.43
CA SER A 40 -4.02 -14.01 1.52
C SER A 40 -4.38 -13.73 0.05
N LYS A 41 -5.67 -13.85 -0.30
CA LYS A 41 -6.25 -13.47 -1.60
C LYS A 41 -6.10 -11.98 -1.96
N ARG A 42 -6.03 -11.08 -0.97
CA ARG A 42 -5.84 -9.63 -1.17
C ARG A 42 -4.39 -9.29 -1.44
N VAL A 43 -3.41 -10.03 -0.95
CA VAL A 43 -1.98 -9.67 -1.13
C VAL A 43 -1.46 -10.09 -2.52
N VAL A 44 -2.12 -11.05 -3.17
CA VAL A 44 -1.72 -11.54 -4.49
C VAL A 44 -2.18 -10.56 -5.59
N PRO A 45 -1.33 -10.21 -6.57
CA PRO A 45 -1.76 -9.48 -7.77
C PRO A 45 -2.83 -10.28 -8.52
N ARG A 46 -3.91 -9.62 -8.91
CA ARG A 46 -5.02 -10.32 -9.59
C ARG A 46 -4.58 -10.75 -10.98
N LEU A 47 -5.04 -11.94 -11.39
CA LEU A 47 -4.97 -12.38 -12.77
C LEU A 47 -6.32 -12.08 -13.41
N ASP A 48 -6.33 -11.35 -14.51
CA ASP A 48 -7.50 -11.24 -15.35
C ASP A 48 -7.70 -12.59 -16.06
N ASP A 49 -8.84 -13.23 -15.80
CA ASP A 49 -9.24 -14.47 -16.46
C ASP A 49 -9.69 -14.25 -17.91
N ALA A 50 -9.89 -12.98 -18.30
CA ALA A 50 -10.15 -12.59 -19.67
C ALA A 50 -8.89 -12.86 -20.51
N ARG A 51 -8.88 -14.01 -21.19
CA ARG A 51 -7.92 -14.32 -22.25
C ARG A 51 -8.00 -13.18 -23.26
N THR A 52 -6.93 -12.41 -23.42
CA THR A 52 -6.89 -11.37 -24.44
C THR A 52 -7.21 -12.03 -25.79
N GLU A 53 -8.17 -11.51 -26.53
CA GLU A 53 -8.61 -12.07 -27.83
C GLU A 53 -7.44 -12.27 -28.82
N SER A 54 -6.33 -11.57 -28.60
CA SER A 54 -5.10 -11.67 -29.37
C SER A 54 -4.17 -12.84 -29.00
N GLY A 55 -4.60 -13.80 -28.16
CA GLY A 55 -3.78 -14.95 -27.75
C GLY A 55 -2.60 -14.60 -26.82
N SER A 56 -2.43 -13.33 -26.46
CA SER A 56 -1.46 -12.89 -25.44
C SER A 56 -2.00 -13.32 -24.08
N GLY A 57 -1.17 -14.04 -23.31
CA GLY A 57 -1.55 -14.76 -22.07
C GLY A 57 -2.31 -13.95 -21.01
N ARG A 58 -2.68 -14.64 -19.91
CA ARG A 58 -3.45 -14.05 -18.78
C ARG A 58 -2.82 -12.71 -18.38
N LYS A 59 -3.63 -11.65 -18.41
CA LYS A 59 -3.16 -10.31 -18.10
C LYS A 59 -3.10 -10.16 -16.58
N VAL A 60 -1.94 -9.76 -16.07
CA VAL A 60 -1.79 -9.50 -14.63
C VAL A 60 -2.23 -8.06 -14.33
N GLU A 61 -2.84 -7.87 -13.17
CA GLU A 61 -3.18 -6.56 -12.60
C GLU A 61 -1.99 -5.61 -12.72
N ARG A 62 -2.21 -4.38 -13.18
CA ARG A 62 -1.15 -3.37 -13.28
C ARG A 62 -0.57 -3.07 -11.90
N PHE A 63 0.73 -2.85 -11.80
CA PHE A 63 1.40 -2.57 -10.53
C PHE A 63 0.77 -1.41 -9.74
N SER A 64 0.49 -0.28 -10.40
CA SER A 64 -0.12 0.88 -9.74
C SER A 64 -1.52 0.59 -9.18
N HIS A 65 -2.29 -0.28 -9.85
CA HIS A 65 -3.62 -0.70 -9.40
C HIS A 65 -3.51 -1.68 -8.22
N TYR A 66 -2.53 -2.59 -8.30
CA TYR A 66 -2.19 -3.48 -7.20
C TYR A 66 -1.83 -2.71 -5.92
N VAL A 67 -0.97 -1.68 -6.03
CA VAL A 67 -0.59 -0.79 -4.92
C VAL A 67 -1.80 -0.06 -4.34
N ALA A 68 -2.63 0.57 -5.19
CA ALA A 68 -3.85 1.25 -4.76
C ALA A 68 -4.73 0.31 -3.91
N ARG A 69 -4.90 -0.93 -4.38
CA ARG A 69 -5.67 -1.95 -3.68
C ARG A 69 -5.02 -2.37 -2.36
N GLN A 70 -3.69 -2.54 -2.31
CA GLN A 70 -2.99 -2.84 -1.05
C GLN A 70 -3.18 -1.73 -0.01
N LEU A 71 -3.19 -0.48 -0.45
CA LEU A 71 -3.39 0.70 0.40
C LEU A 71 -4.87 0.96 0.77
N GLY A 72 -5.79 0.17 0.24
CA GLY A 72 -7.20 0.19 0.62
C GLY A 72 -8.14 0.89 -0.35
N PHE A 73 -7.63 1.47 -1.44
CA PHE A 73 -8.45 2.06 -2.49
C PHE A 73 -9.16 0.96 -3.29
N SER A 74 -10.46 1.14 -3.50
CA SER A 74 -11.26 0.18 -4.30
C SER A 74 -11.17 0.48 -5.79
N ASP A 75 -11.07 1.77 -6.14
CA ASP A 75 -10.85 2.25 -7.50
C ASP A 75 -9.52 3.03 -7.58
N PRO A 76 -8.56 2.61 -8.44
CA PRO A 76 -7.33 3.36 -8.70
C PRO A 76 -7.55 4.82 -9.16
N SER A 77 -8.73 5.13 -9.70
CA SER A 77 -9.07 6.50 -10.12
C SER A 77 -9.17 7.49 -8.94
N GLU A 78 -9.39 6.99 -7.71
CA GLU A 78 -9.42 7.77 -6.47
C GLU A 78 -8.02 8.22 -6.03
N CYS A 79 -6.96 7.56 -6.51
CA CYS A 79 -5.58 7.78 -6.08
C CYS A 79 -4.60 7.91 -7.25
N GLN A 80 -5.00 8.63 -8.32
CA GLN A 80 -4.21 8.73 -9.55
C GLN A 80 -2.78 9.23 -9.33
N GLN A 81 -2.59 10.23 -8.45
CA GLN A 81 -1.25 10.74 -8.12
C GLN A 81 -0.39 9.67 -7.43
N LEU A 82 -0.96 8.94 -6.47
CA LEU A 82 -0.30 7.82 -5.80
C LEU A 82 0.04 6.69 -6.79
N CYS A 83 -0.85 6.38 -7.72
CA CYS A 83 -0.60 5.42 -8.79
C CYS A 83 0.57 5.84 -9.68
N LYS A 84 0.72 7.14 -9.97
CA LYS A 84 1.87 7.68 -10.70
C LYS A 84 3.16 7.52 -9.88
N LEU A 85 3.15 7.94 -8.61
CA LEU A 85 4.32 7.82 -7.71
C LEU A 85 4.79 6.37 -7.58
N ALA A 86 3.85 5.43 -7.41
CA ALA A 86 4.18 4.01 -7.34
C ALA A 86 4.90 3.52 -8.61
N TYR A 87 4.47 4.01 -9.78
CA TYR A 87 5.07 3.63 -11.06
C TYR A 87 6.45 4.26 -11.27
N ASP A 88 6.58 5.55 -10.93
CA ASP A 88 7.83 6.29 -11.00
C ASP A 88 8.87 5.67 -10.05
N TYR A 89 8.44 5.26 -8.84
CA TYR A 89 9.28 4.56 -7.87
C TYR A 89 9.70 3.16 -8.35
N LEU A 90 8.77 2.36 -8.88
CA LEU A 90 9.08 1.03 -9.44
C LEU A 90 10.09 1.12 -10.59
N ARG A 91 10.00 2.16 -11.42
CA ARG A 91 10.93 2.40 -12.53
C ARG A 91 12.22 3.08 -12.09
N LYS A 92 12.35 3.42 -10.80
CA LYS A 92 13.47 4.19 -10.25
C LYS A 92 13.75 5.45 -11.09
N ILE A 93 12.69 6.20 -11.41
CA ILE A 93 12.83 7.52 -12.04
C ILE A 93 13.56 8.44 -11.06
N ASP A 94 14.53 9.20 -11.57
CA ASP A 94 15.30 10.14 -10.74
C ASP A 94 14.36 11.12 -9.99
N GLY A 95 14.65 11.33 -8.70
CA GLY A 95 13.84 12.17 -7.82
C GLY A 95 12.46 11.59 -7.44
N CYS A 96 12.18 10.30 -7.70
CA CYS A 96 10.89 9.71 -7.34
C CYS A 96 10.61 9.71 -5.82
N GLU A 97 11.63 9.58 -4.97
CA GLU A 97 11.50 9.66 -3.51
C GLU A 97 11.19 11.09 -3.04
N ASP A 98 11.82 12.10 -3.65
CA ASP A 98 11.52 13.51 -3.39
C ASP A 98 10.08 13.83 -3.80
N ASN A 99 9.62 13.33 -4.95
CA ASN A 99 8.23 13.46 -5.38
C ASN A 99 7.24 12.78 -4.42
N ILE A 100 7.65 11.68 -3.75
CA ILE A 100 6.85 11.05 -2.69
C ILE A 100 6.80 11.94 -1.45
N TYR A 101 7.91 12.58 -1.09
CA TYR A 101 7.93 13.54 0.01
C TYR A 101 7.01 14.74 -0.26
N ASP A 102 7.14 15.34 -1.44
CA ASP A 102 6.34 16.49 -1.88
C ASP A 102 4.85 16.19 -1.92
N TYR A 103 4.47 14.92 -2.17
CA TYR A 103 3.07 14.49 -2.13
C TYR A 103 2.43 14.66 -0.75
N PHE A 104 3.21 14.53 0.32
CA PHE A 104 2.72 14.73 1.69
C PHE A 104 2.99 16.13 2.23
N ALA A 105 3.98 16.85 1.69
CA ALA A 105 4.36 18.18 2.15
C ALA A 105 3.22 19.20 1.93
N ARG A 106 2.61 19.66 3.02
CA ARG A 106 1.54 20.68 2.99
C ARG A 106 2.05 22.10 3.14
N SER A 107 3.28 22.29 3.62
CA SER A 107 3.94 23.59 3.79
C SER A 107 5.45 23.47 3.59
N GLU A 108 6.12 24.59 3.27
CA GLU A 108 7.58 24.64 3.21
C GLU A 108 8.21 24.26 4.56
N GLY A 109 9.20 23.36 4.54
CA GLY A 109 9.89 22.88 5.73
C GLY A 109 9.24 21.67 6.42
N GLY A 110 8.53 20.84 5.65
CA GLY A 110 7.60 19.80 6.06
C GLY A 110 7.80 19.10 7.43
N SER A 111 6.67 18.79 8.05
CA SER A 111 6.59 18.26 9.41
C SER A 111 7.20 16.86 9.55
N GLU A 112 7.58 16.49 10.77
CA GLU A 112 8.05 15.12 11.07
C GLU A 112 7.01 14.05 10.71
N LEU A 113 5.71 14.39 10.73
CA LEU A 113 4.65 13.50 10.27
C LEU A 113 4.74 13.25 8.77
N GLU A 114 5.02 14.27 7.96
CA GLU A 114 5.13 14.15 6.51
C GLU A 114 6.34 13.30 6.12
N LYS A 115 7.48 13.50 6.79
CA LYS A 115 8.66 12.63 6.64
C LYS A 115 8.33 11.18 6.99
N LEU A 116 7.66 10.95 8.12
CA LEU A 116 7.25 9.62 8.55
C LEU A 116 6.31 8.95 7.55
N LEU A 117 5.31 9.68 7.02
CA LEU A 117 4.37 9.16 6.02
C LEU A 117 5.07 8.83 4.70
N SER A 118 6.01 9.66 4.28
CA SER A 118 6.81 9.45 3.06
C SER A 118 7.66 8.19 3.18
N GLY A 119 8.41 8.05 4.27
CA GLY A 119 9.20 6.84 4.55
C GLY A 119 8.32 5.60 4.65
N LYS A 120 7.14 5.72 5.28
CA LYS A 120 6.19 4.61 5.38
C LYS A 120 5.64 4.21 4.01
N LEU A 121 5.36 5.16 3.12
CA LEU A 121 4.92 4.85 1.77
C LEU A 121 6.04 4.13 0.98
N VAL A 122 7.29 4.60 1.08
CA VAL A 122 8.44 3.94 0.45
C VAL A 122 8.59 2.49 0.93
N GLU A 123 8.50 2.25 2.25
CA GLU A 123 8.53 0.89 2.80
C GLU A 123 7.43 -0.02 2.24
N GLU A 124 6.20 0.50 2.14
CA GLU A 124 5.08 -0.27 1.60
C GLU A 124 5.21 -0.49 0.09
N LEU A 125 5.79 0.46 -0.66
CA LEU A 125 6.11 0.28 -2.07
C LEU A 125 7.13 -0.83 -2.27
N GLU A 126 8.21 -0.88 -1.49
CA GLU A 126 9.20 -1.97 -1.57
C GLU A 126 8.57 -3.34 -1.29
N LYS A 127 7.70 -3.45 -0.27
CA LYS A 127 6.94 -4.69 -0.01
C LYS A 127 6.00 -5.05 -1.16
N CYS A 128 5.33 -4.05 -1.75
CA CYS A 128 4.45 -4.25 -2.89
C CYS A 128 5.24 -4.73 -4.11
N ILE A 129 6.41 -4.17 -4.40
CA ILE A 129 7.28 -4.60 -5.51
C ILE A 129 7.67 -6.06 -5.33
N LEU A 130 8.21 -6.42 -4.17
CA LEU A 130 8.63 -7.80 -3.88
C LEU A 130 7.46 -8.78 -4.01
N SER A 131 6.31 -8.45 -3.40
CA SER A 131 5.12 -9.28 -3.46
C SER A 131 4.60 -9.43 -4.90
N TYR A 132 4.58 -8.32 -5.65
CA TYR A 132 4.06 -8.28 -7.01
C TYR A 132 4.79 -9.24 -7.96
N PHE A 133 6.12 -9.28 -7.89
CA PHE A 133 6.93 -10.18 -8.72
C PHE A 133 7.01 -11.60 -8.15
N ALA A 134 6.96 -11.79 -6.82
CA ALA A 134 7.08 -13.11 -6.20
C ALA A 134 5.88 -14.02 -6.48
N PHE A 135 4.64 -13.50 -6.42
CA PHE A 135 3.45 -14.34 -6.53
C PHE A 135 3.20 -14.93 -7.93
N HIS A 136 3.72 -14.29 -8.97
CA HIS A 136 3.60 -14.75 -10.36
C HIS A 136 4.96 -14.84 -11.03
N TRP A 137 5.93 -15.49 -10.37
CA TRP A 137 7.30 -15.60 -10.88
C TRP A 137 7.37 -16.17 -12.30
N ASN A 138 6.51 -17.13 -12.63
CA ASN A 138 6.40 -17.70 -13.99
C ASN A 138 5.98 -16.67 -15.05
N HIS A 139 5.38 -15.56 -14.63
CA HIS A 139 4.99 -14.44 -15.48
C HIS A 139 5.91 -13.22 -15.31
N ALA A 140 7.00 -13.31 -14.55
CA ALA A 140 7.91 -12.19 -14.27
C ALA A 140 8.41 -11.48 -15.55
N PRO A 141 8.81 -12.17 -16.64
CA PRO A 141 9.20 -11.48 -17.88
C PRO A 141 8.07 -10.65 -18.49
N SER A 142 6.82 -11.14 -18.39
CA SER A 142 5.63 -10.43 -18.85
C SER A 142 5.32 -9.22 -17.96
N LEU A 143 5.45 -9.37 -16.65
CA LEU A 143 5.28 -8.28 -15.68
C LEU A 143 6.28 -7.16 -15.90
N VAL A 144 7.57 -7.50 -16.07
CA VAL A 144 8.61 -6.52 -16.39
C VAL A 144 8.29 -5.84 -17.72
N SER A 145 7.92 -6.60 -18.75
CA SER A 145 7.51 -6.03 -20.04
C SER A 145 6.32 -5.07 -19.92
N GLN A 146 5.33 -5.39 -19.10
CA GLN A 146 4.17 -4.54 -18.84
C GLN A 146 4.60 -3.24 -18.15
N VAL A 147 5.46 -3.32 -17.13
CA VAL A 147 6.02 -2.16 -16.40
C VAL A 147 6.86 -1.25 -17.31
N MET A 148 7.53 -1.83 -18.31
CA MET A 148 8.31 -1.03 -19.27
C MET A 148 7.45 -0.43 -20.39
N LYS A 149 6.35 -1.08 -20.77
CA LYS A 149 5.48 -0.66 -21.90
C LYS A 149 4.42 0.39 -21.55
N ASP A 150 3.95 0.47 -20.30
CA ASP A 150 2.70 1.19 -19.97
C ASP A 150 2.79 2.73 -20.01
N GLN A 151 3.92 3.31 -20.45
CA GLN A 151 3.97 4.74 -20.86
C GLN A 151 3.56 5.00 -22.32
N SER A 152 3.26 3.97 -23.11
CA SER A 152 2.76 4.16 -24.48
C SER A 152 1.26 4.56 -24.54
N GLN A 153 0.50 4.40 -23.45
CA GLN A 153 -0.92 4.80 -23.43
C GLN A 153 -1.12 6.31 -23.22
N LYS A 154 -0.60 7.12 -24.15
CA LYS A 154 -1.16 8.41 -24.59
C LYS A 154 -0.47 8.90 -25.87
N LYS A 155 -0.59 8.16 -26.99
CA LYS A 155 -0.57 8.78 -28.33
C LYS A 155 -1.69 8.31 -29.27
N PRO A 156 -2.98 8.30 -28.88
CA PRO A 156 -4.03 8.46 -29.88
C PRO A 156 -4.00 9.88 -30.47
N LYS A 157 -3.62 10.91 -29.70
CA LYS A 157 -3.65 12.32 -30.13
C LYS A 157 -2.71 12.64 -31.31
N LEU A 158 -1.49 12.09 -31.33
CA LEU A 158 -0.56 12.37 -32.44
C LEU A 158 -1.01 11.67 -33.72
N LYS A 159 -1.40 10.39 -33.63
CA LYS A 159 -1.88 9.63 -34.79
C LYS A 159 -3.20 10.21 -35.34
N SER A 160 -4.13 10.60 -34.46
CA SER A 160 -5.39 11.24 -34.88
C SER A 160 -5.17 12.64 -35.44
N ALA A 161 -4.24 13.43 -34.88
CA ALA A 161 -3.90 14.75 -35.40
C ALA A 161 -3.22 14.68 -36.77
N ILE A 162 -2.30 13.72 -36.97
CA ILE A 162 -1.66 13.50 -38.29
C ILE A 162 -2.72 13.08 -39.31
N MET A 163 -3.60 12.13 -38.98
CA MET A 163 -4.68 11.69 -39.89
C MET A 163 -5.70 12.80 -40.17
N ALA A 164 -5.94 13.73 -39.25
CA ALA A 164 -6.81 14.88 -39.49
C ALA A 164 -6.15 15.95 -40.38
N ALA A 165 -4.82 16.08 -40.34
CA ALA A 165 -4.07 17.04 -41.14
C ALA A 165 -3.71 16.55 -42.55
N THR A 166 -3.82 15.25 -42.83
CA THR A 166 -3.60 14.65 -44.16
C THR A 166 -4.89 14.30 -44.90
N ARG A 167 -6.04 14.76 -44.40
CA ARG A 167 -7.32 14.67 -45.10
C ARG A 167 -7.55 15.89 -45.99
#